data_AF-A0A843HZC0-F1
#
_entry.id   AF-A0A843HZC0-F1
#
_cell.length_a   1.000
_cell.length_b   1.000
_cell.length_c   1.000
_cell.angle_alpha   90.00
_cell.angle_beta   90.00
_cell.angle_gamma   90.00
#
_symmetry.space_group_name_H-M   'P 1'
#
loop_
_entity.id
_entity.type
_entity.pdbx_description
1 polymer ?
#
loop_
_entity_poly.entity_id
_entity_poly.type
_entity_poly.pdbx_seq_one_letter_code
_entity_poly.pdbx_strand_id
1 'polypeptide(L)'
;MFGEGIVVVKRDGRKEPFIYEKVVVSVLKTGADIATARRIALRVLCQIPGSEVDARTLTRLILNELKAANPEWYKNWILFDRAVKRRETEKEL
;
A
#
# COMPACT_ATOMS: atom_id res chain seq x y z
N MET A 1 -1.74 -17.37 -6.56
CA MET A 1 -0.91 -16.13 -6.49
C MET A 1 -1.19 -15.43 -5.14
N PHE A 2 -0.28 -14.62 -4.57
CA PHE A 2 -0.55 -13.99 -3.26
C PHE A 2 -1.73 -13.00 -3.34
N GLY A 3 -2.72 -13.16 -2.45
CA GLY A 3 -3.90 -12.28 -2.39
C GLY A 3 -4.95 -12.55 -3.47
N GLU A 4 -4.91 -13.72 -4.10
CA GLU A 4 -5.94 -14.17 -5.03
C GLU A 4 -7.31 -14.26 -4.35
N GLY A 5 -8.36 -13.78 -5.02
CA GLY A 5 -9.71 -13.66 -4.45
C GLY A 5 -9.96 -12.40 -3.63
N ILE A 6 -8.94 -11.56 -3.37
CA ILE A 6 -9.12 -10.26 -2.69
C ILE A 6 -9.41 -9.17 -3.72
N VAL A 7 -10.39 -8.32 -3.40
CA VAL A 7 -10.81 -7.18 -4.22
C VAL A 7 -10.45 -5.87 -3.52
N VAL A 8 -9.89 -4.92 -4.27
CA VAL A 8 -9.65 -3.56 -3.83
C VAL A 8 -10.73 -2.63 -4.36
N VAL A 9 -11.45 -1.97 -3.46
CA VAL A 9 -12.42 -0.92 -3.81
C VAL A 9 -11.69 0.42 -3.93
N LYS A 10 -11.62 0.96 -5.14
CA LYS A 10 -11.01 2.25 -5.44
C LYS A 10 -11.82 3.39 -4.84
N ARG A 11 -11.20 4.57 -4.77
CA ARG A 11 -11.83 5.79 -4.21
C ARG A 11 -13.07 6.25 -4.97
N ASP A 12 -13.17 5.89 -6.25
CA ASP A 12 -14.32 6.16 -7.11
C ASP A 12 -15.35 5.01 -7.12
N GLY A 13 -15.20 4.03 -6.22
CA GLY A 13 -16.08 2.87 -6.09
C GLY A 13 -15.80 1.74 -7.06
N ARG A 14 -14.89 1.91 -8.05
CA ARG A 14 -14.51 0.82 -8.95
C ARG A 14 -13.84 -0.31 -8.17
N LYS A 15 -14.06 -1.56 -8.58
CA LYS A 15 -13.44 -2.74 -7.98
C LYS A 15 -12.33 -3.27 -8.89
N GLU A 16 -11.16 -3.58 -8.33
CA GLU A 16 -10.08 -4.26 -9.04
C GLU A 16 -9.53 -5.42 -8.21
N PRO A 17 -8.95 -6.46 -8.84
CA PRO A 17 -8.23 -7.48 -8.09
C PRO A 17 -7.08 -6.88 -7.30
N PHE A 18 -6.88 -7.37 -6.08
CA PHE A 18 -5.63 -7.13 -5.37
C PHE A 18 -4.49 -7.78 -6.13
N ILE A 19 -3.40 -7.02 -6.32
CA ILE A 19 -2.19 -7.50 -6.97
C ILE A 19 -1.04 -7.26 -6.01
N TYR A 20 -0.45 -8.34 -5.49
CA TYR A 20 0.66 -8.28 -4.55
C TYR A 20 1.82 -7.43 -5.07
N GLU A 21 2.15 -7.57 -6.36
CA GLU A 21 3.22 -6.84 -7.04
C GLU A 21 2.98 -5.33 -7.04
N LYS A 22 1.72 -4.86 -7.06
CA LYS A 22 1.42 -3.42 -6.94
C LYS A 22 1.87 -2.89 -5.58
N VAL A 23 1.72 -3.67 -4.51
CA VAL A 23 2.18 -3.29 -3.17
C VAL A 23 3.71 -3.32 -3.11
N VAL A 24 4.34 -4.38 -3.63
CA VAL A 24 5.81 -4.47 -3.68
C VAL A 24 6.43 -3.29 -4.42
N VAL A 25 5.93 -2.96 -5.62
CA VAL A 25 6.44 -1.83 -6.42
C VAL A 25 6.17 -0.49 -5.73
N SER A 26 5.04 -0.35 -5.04
CA SER A 26 4.72 0.83 -4.23
C SER A 26 5.75 1.04 -3.12
N VAL A 27 6.15 -0.05 -2.44
CA VAL A 27 7.18 -0.01 -1.39
C VAL A 27 8.58 0.21 -1.96
N LEU A 28 8.94 -0.38 -3.09
CA LEU A 28 10.25 -0.14 -3.74
C LEU A 28 10.47 1.34 -4.07
N LYS A 29 9.42 2.06 -4.48
CA LYS A 29 9.47 3.49 -4.82
C LYS A 29 9.82 4.39 -3.64
N THR A 30 9.78 3.88 -2.41
CA THR A 30 10.19 4.63 -1.22
C THR A 30 11.71 4.55 -0.97
N GLY A 31 12.42 3.70 -1.71
CA GLY A 31 13.85 3.41 -1.49
C GLY A 31 14.12 2.15 -0.67
N ALA A 32 13.08 1.38 -0.30
CA ALA A 32 13.27 0.07 0.33
C ALA A 32 13.87 -0.96 -0.64
N ASP A 33 14.68 -1.88 -0.13
CA ASP A 33 15.20 -3.01 -0.90
C ASP A 33 14.11 -4.05 -1.22
N ILE A 34 14.37 -4.95 -2.17
CA ILE A 34 13.40 -5.94 -2.65
C ILE A 34 12.95 -6.94 -1.57
N ALA A 35 13.85 -7.33 -0.66
CA ALA A 35 13.51 -8.28 0.40
C ALA A 35 12.57 -7.62 1.41
N THR A 36 12.85 -6.37 1.76
CA THR A 36 12.00 -5.55 2.63
C THR A 36 10.66 -5.26 1.98
N ALA A 37 10.63 -4.90 0.69
CA ALA A 37 9.38 -4.63 -0.03
C ALA A 37 8.45 -5.84 -0.06
N ARG A 38 8.99 -7.03 -0.33
CA ARG A 38 8.23 -8.30 -0.27
C ARG A 38 7.71 -8.60 1.13
N ARG A 39 8.55 -8.41 2.16
CA ARG A 39 8.16 -8.63 3.56
C ARG A 39 7.01 -7.71 3.96
N ILE A 40 7.10 -6.42 3.64
CA ILE A 40 6.04 -5.44 3.94
C ILE A 40 4.76 -5.81 3.18
N ALA A 41 4.85 -6.16 1.90
CA ALA A 41 3.67 -6.54 1.11
C ALA A 41 2.96 -7.78 1.68
N LEU A 42 3.70 -8.78 2.18
CA LEU A 42 3.11 -9.94 2.86
C LEU A 42 2.43 -9.54 4.18
N ARG A 43 3.05 -8.68 4.99
CA ARG A 43 2.43 -8.19 6.24
C ARG A 43 1.15 -7.40 5.98
N VAL A 44 1.14 -6.56 4.96
CA VAL A 44 -0.07 -5.82 4.53
C VAL A 44 -1.16 -6.81 4.11
N LEU A 45 -0.81 -7.82 3.32
CA LEU A 45 -1.74 -8.87 2.89
C LEU A 45 -2.38 -9.60 4.08
N CYS A 46 -1.58 -9.99 5.09
CA CYS A 46 -2.09 -10.65 6.30
C CYS A 46 -3.01 -9.77 7.15
N GLN A 47 -2.97 -8.45 6.97
CA GLN A 47 -3.82 -7.49 7.69
C GLN A 47 -5.14 -7.18 6.96
N ILE A 48 -5.35 -7.68 5.74
CA ILE A 48 -6.58 -7.45 5.00
C ILE A 48 -7.72 -8.30 5.59
N PRO A 49 -8.82 -7.69 6.05
CA PRO A 49 -9.95 -8.42 6.60
C PRO A 49 -10.78 -9.03 5.45
N GLY A 50 -10.72 -10.36 5.31
CA GLY A 50 -11.55 -11.08 4.34
C GLY A 50 -11.13 -10.84 2.88
N SER A 51 -12.11 -10.78 1.98
CA SER A 51 -11.89 -10.74 0.53
C SER A 51 -12.11 -9.37 -0.11
N GLU A 52 -12.37 -8.31 0.66
CA GLU A 52 -12.57 -6.96 0.14
C GLU A 52 -11.89 -5.91 1.03
N VAL A 53 -11.16 -4.97 0.42
CA VAL A 53 -10.48 -3.87 1.12
C VAL A 53 -10.63 -2.58 0.34
N ASP A 54 -10.95 -1.47 1.00
CA ASP A 54 -10.96 -0.18 0.33
C ASP A 54 -9.53 0.39 0.16
N ALA A 55 -9.35 1.21 -0.86
CA ALA A 55 -8.05 1.77 -1.20
C ALA A 55 -7.44 2.63 -0.08
N ARG A 56 -8.25 3.26 0.78
CA ARG A 56 -7.75 4.06 1.91
C ARG A 56 -7.21 3.15 3.00
N THR A 57 -7.97 2.11 3.37
CA THR A 57 -7.52 1.10 4.33
C THR A 57 -6.24 0.42 3.85
N LEU A 58 -6.18 -0.03 2.59
CA LEU A 58 -4.95 -0.62 2.04
C LEU A 58 -3.76 0.35 2.12
N THR A 59 -3.97 1.62 1.80
CA THR A 59 -2.93 2.65 1.90
C THR A 59 -2.47 2.84 3.34
N ARG A 60 -3.41 2.88 4.29
CA ARG A 60 -3.11 3.00 5.73
C ARG A 60 -2.27 1.82 6.22
N LEU A 61 -2.60 0.59 5.83
CA LEU A 61 -1.82 -0.61 6.16
C LEU A 61 -0.38 -0.51 5.66
N ILE A 62 -0.19 -0.09 4.40
CA ILE A 62 1.14 0.11 3.81
C ILE A 62 1.93 1.17 4.60
N LEU A 63 1.31 2.32 4.86
CA LEU A 63 1.96 3.42 5.58
C LEU A 63 2.33 3.06 7.01
N ASN A 64 1.51 2.28 7.71
CA ASN A 64 1.81 1.79 9.06
C ASN A 64 3.06 0.90 9.07
N GLU A 65 3.15 -0.06 8.13
CA GLU A 65 4.34 -0.91 8.01
C GLU A 65 5.58 -0.11 7.60
N LEU A 66 5.44 0.85 6.68
CA LEU A 66 6.55 1.73 6.30
C LEU A 66 7.04 2.56 7.50
N LYS A 67 6.13 3.18 8.26
CA LYS A 67 6.47 3.99 9.43
C LYS A 67 7.14 3.17 10.52
N ALA A 68 6.68 1.95 10.74
CA ALA A 68 7.28 1.02 11.71
C ALA A 68 8.66 0.52 11.26
N ALA A 69 8.87 0.30 9.96
CA ALA A 69 10.13 -0.19 9.43
C ALA A 69 11.18 0.92 9.26
N ASN A 70 10.79 2.06 8.70
CA ASN A 70 11.64 3.23 8.50
C ASN A 70 10.78 4.50 8.24
N PRO A 71 10.77 5.47 9.17
CA PRO A 71 10.02 6.72 8.99
C PRO A 71 10.36 7.51 7.71
N GLU A 72 11.56 7.36 7.17
CA GLU A 72 11.94 8.02 5.92
C GLU A 72 11.24 7.41 4.70
N TRP A 73 11.03 6.09 4.68
CA TRP A 73 10.24 5.46 3.63
C TRP A 73 8.77 5.88 3.65
N TYR A 74 8.21 6.10 4.84
CA TYR A 74 6.88 6.70 4.98
C TYR A 74 6.85 8.08 4.29
N LYS A 75 7.81 8.97 4.60
CA LYS A 75 7.87 10.31 3.99
C LYS A 75 8.03 10.23 2.47
N ASN A 76 8.92 9.37 1.98
CA ASN A 76 9.15 9.16 0.56
C ASN A 76 7.88 8.69 -0.14
N TRP A 77 7.11 7.81 0.50
CA TRP A 77 5.83 7.36 -0.02
C TRP A 77 4.84 8.52 -0.15
N ILE A 78 4.69 9.34 0.90
CA ILE A 78 3.80 10.51 0.89
C ILE A 78 4.20 11.51 -0.21
N LEU A 79 5.50 11.79 -0.35
CA LEU A 79 6.02 12.66 -1.40
C LEU A 79 5.73 12.09 -2.80
N PHE A 80 5.95 10.79 -3.00
CA PHE A 80 5.66 10.12 -4.26
C PHE A 80 4.16 10.16 -4.61
N ASP A 81 3.28 9.83 -3.66
CA ASP A 81 1.83 9.83 -3.89
C ASP A 81 1.30 11.25 -4.14
N ARG A 82 1.81 12.26 -3.43
CA ARG A 82 1.49 13.67 -3.72
C ARG A 82 1.95 14.07 -5.12
N ALA A 83 3.17 13.76 -5.52
CA ALA A 83 3.72 14.15 -6.82
C ALA A 83 3.02 13.44 -8.00
N VAL A 84 2.75 12.14 -7.88
CA VAL A 84 2.24 11.32 -8.99
C VAL A 84 0.71 11.25 -9.02
N LYS A 85 0.07 11.25 -7.86
CA LYS A 85 -1.39 11.11 -7.74
C LYS A 85 -2.11 12.42 -7.39
N ARG A 86 -1.35 13.48 -7.05
CA ARG A 86 -1.89 14.80 -6.65
C ARG A 86 -2.83 14.71 -5.45
N ARG A 87 -2.52 13.81 -4.52
CA ARG A 87 -3.31 13.56 -3.31
C ARG A 87 -2.66 14.18 -2.10
N GLU A 88 -3.49 14.48 -1.10
CA GLU A 88 -3.04 14.86 0.24
C GLU A 88 -3.32 13.71 1.21
N THR A 89 -2.68 12.56 0.97
CA THR A 89 -2.97 11.32 1.70
C THR A 89 -2.88 11.46 3.23
N GLU A 90 -2.04 12.35 3.75
CA GLU A 90 -1.97 12.65 5.18
C GLU A 90 -3.21 13.34 5.76
N LYS A 91 -4.01 14.03 4.93
CA LYS A 91 -5.27 14.66 5.34
C LYS A 91 -6.48 13.74 5.12
N GLU A 92 -6.31 12.68 4.33
CA GLU A 92 -7.39 11.81 3.86
C GLU A 92 -7.53 10.50 4.66
N LEU A 93 -6.51 10.16 5.48
CA LEU A 93 -6.40 8.97 6.31
C LEU A 93 -6.53 9.31 7.80
#